data_AF-A0A0L6ZDQ1-F1
#
_entry.id   AF-A0A0L6ZDQ1-F1
#
_cell.length_a   1.000
_cell.length_b   1.000
_cell.length_c   1.000
_cell.angle_alpha   90.00
_cell.angle_beta   90.00
_cell.angle_gamma   90.00
#
_symmetry.space_group_name_H-M   'P 1'
#
loop_
_entity.id
_entity.type
_entity.pdbx_description
1 polymer ?
#
loop_
_entity_poly.entity_id
_entity_poly.type
_entity_poly.pdbx_seq_one_letter_code
_entity_poly.pdbx_strand_id
1 'polypeptide(L)'
;MSQRDSKKDIQVRLRRIEGQVKGIEKMMDNDACCKEVLVQIAAVRAAINKVGTLILKNFAQECMIKEDATIEEEAKIDELLSTLTMFMK
;
A
#
# COMPACT_ATOMS: atom_id res chain seq x y z
N MET A 1 -19.05 -2.66 -6.90
CA MET A 1 -18.50 -1.89 -5.76
C MET A 1 -18.05 -0.55 -6.31
N SER A 2 -18.56 0.57 -5.81
CA SER A 2 -18.28 1.89 -6.41
C SER A 2 -16.83 2.31 -6.10
N GLN A 3 -16.14 2.84 -7.10
CA GLN A 3 -14.74 3.30 -7.06
C GLN A 3 -14.43 4.25 -5.87
N ARG A 4 -15.46 4.91 -5.31
CA ARG A 4 -15.35 5.79 -4.13
C ARG A 4 -15.19 5.06 -2.79
N ASP A 5 -15.72 3.85 -2.65
CA ASP A 5 -15.68 3.11 -1.38
C ASP A 5 -14.28 2.54 -1.13
N SER A 6 -13.60 2.10 -2.20
CA SER A 6 -12.22 1.63 -2.14
C SER A 6 -11.23 2.74 -1.78
N LYS A 7 -11.41 3.95 -2.36
CA LYS A 7 -10.56 5.11 -2.06
C LYS A 7 -10.67 5.57 -0.59
N LYS A 8 -11.87 5.60 -0.03
CA LYS A 8 -12.09 5.96 1.38
C LYS A 8 -11.46 4.94 2.33
N ASP A 9 -11.59 3.64 2.06
CA ASP A 9 -10.97 2.60 2.87
C ASP A 9 -9.43 2.71 2.86
N ILE A 10 -8.83 2.92 1.69
CA ILE A 10 -7.39 3.15 1.55
C ILE A 10 -6.95 4.37 2.37
N GLN A 11 -7.68 5.49 2.31
CA GLN A 11 -7.37 6.68 3.10
C GLN A 11 -7.45 6.44 4.61
N VAL A 12 -8.44 5.68 5.08
CA VAL A 12 -8.55 5.30 6.50
C VAL A 12 -7.35 4.46 6.94
N ARG A 13 -6.90 3.51 6.12
CA ARG A 13 -5.72 2.68 6.42
C ARG A 13 -4.44 3.52 6.46
N LEU A 14 -4.26 4.44 5.51
CA LEU A 14 -3.12 5.36 5.49
C LEU A 14 -3.07 6.24 6.76
N ARG A 15 -4.22 6.78 7.20
CA ARG A 15 -4.29 7.54 8.47
C ARG A 15 -3.92 6.70 9.69
N ARG A 16 -4.26 5.41 9.70
CA ARG A 16 -3.83 4.50 10.77
C ARG A 16 -2.32 4.29 10.75
N ILE A 17 -1.73 4.09 9.57
CA ILE A 17 -0.27 3.96 9.40
C ILE A 17 0.45 5.23 9.87
N GLU A 18 -0.06 6.41 9.52
CA GLU A 18 0.46 7.69 10.02
C GLU A 18 0.50 7.74 11.56
N GLY A 19 -0.58 7.28 12.21
CA GLY A 19 -0.63 7.16 13.67
C GLY A 19 0.39 6.18 14.24
N GLN A 20 0.65 5.07 13.55
CA GLN A 20 1.70 4.11 13.95
C GLN A 20 3.09 4.72 13.84
N VAL A 21 3.38 5.46 12.77
CA VAL A 21 4.67 6.15 12.59
C VAL A 21 4.89 7.20 13.69
N LYS A 22 3.88 8.03 13.97
CA LYS A 22 3.91 8.97 15.11
C LYS A 22 4.09 8.25 16.46
N GLY A 23 3.54 7.05 16.59
CA GLY A 23 3.76 6.20 17.78
C GLY A 23 5.21 5.78 17.92
N ILE A 24 5.87 5.40 16.82
CA ILE A 24 7.29 5.05 16.80
C ILE A 24 8.17 6.25 17.18
N GLU A 25 7.89 7.44 16.65
CA GLU A 25 8.61 8.67 17.03
C GLU A 25 8.54 8.89 18.55
N LYS A 26 7.34 8.78 19.15
CA LYS A 26 7.19 8.86 20.61
C LYS A 26 7.91 7.76 21.37
N MET A 27 8.01 6.55 20.82
CA MET A 27 8.78 5.48 21.44
C MET A 27 10.27 5.84 21.49
N MET A 28 10.79 6.47 20.42
CA MET A 28 12.16 6.97 20.38
C MET A 28 12.38 8.10 21.38
N ASP A 29 11.46 9.06 21.47
CA ASP A 29 11.54 10.17 22.43
C ASP A 29 11.52 9.72 23.90
N ASN A 30 10.94 8.55 24.17
CA ASN A 30 10.84 7.97 25.51
C ASN A 30 11.89 6.88 25.78
N ASP A 31 12.95 6.79 24.97
CA ASP A 31 14.02 5.80 25.09
C ASP A 31 13.51 4.35 25.17
N ALA A 32 12.45 4.02 24.42
CA ALA A 32 11.88 2.69 24.40
C ALA A 32 12.88 1.64 23.88
N CYS A 33 12.69 0.38 24.28
CA CYS A 33 13.56 -0.71 23.87
C CYS A 33 13.61 -0.84 22.34
N CYS A 34 14.82 -0.91 21.77
CA CYS A 34 15.02 -1.06 20.32
C CYS A 34 14.25 -2.26 19.74
N LYS A 35 14.15 -3.36 20.50
CA LYS A 35 13.39 -4.55 20.09
C LYS A 35 11.91 -4.22 19.86
N GLU A 36 11.30 -3.43 20.74
CA GLU A 36 9.89 -3.06 20.64
C GLU A 36 9.66 -2.08 19.49
N VAL A 37 10.59 -1.14 19.28
CA VAL A 37 10.57 -0.24 18.12
C VAL A 37 10.62 -1.03 16.81
N LEU A 38 11.53 -2.02 16.71
CA LEU A 38 11.64 -2.88 15.53
C LEU A 38 10.35 -3.68 15.26
N VAL A 39 9.65 -4.11 16.30
CA VAL A 39 8.33 -4.78 16.17
C VAL A 39 7.30 -3.81 15.57
N GLN A 40 7.26 -2.56 16.02
CA GLN A 40 6.35 -1.56 15.47
C GLN A 40 6.70 -1.19 14.02
N ILE A 41 7.98 -1.08 13.68
CA ILE A 41 8.43 -0.89 12.29
C ILE A 41 7.94 -2.04 11.41
N ALA A 42 8.08 -3.29 11.87
CA ALA A 42 7.58 -4.45 11.14
C ALA A 42 6.05 -4.41 10.94
N ALA A 43 5.30 -3.94 11.95
CA ALA A 43 3.86 -3.75 11.86
C ALA A 43 3.48 -2.68 10.83
N VAL A 44 4.20 -1.55 10.79
CA VAL A 44 4.02 -0.49 9.78
C VAL A 44 4.30 -1.04 8.37
N ARG A 45 5.40 -1.77 8.17
CA ARG A 45 5.72 -2.39 6.88
C ARG A 45 4.60 -3.33 6.41
N ALA A 46 4.11 -4.18 7.29
CA ALA A 46 3.00 -5.08 6.97
C ALA A 46 1.70 -4.32 6.61
N ALA A 47 1.41 -3.21 7.30
CA ALA A 47 0.25 -2.38 7.01
C ALA A 47 0.37 -1.67 5.64
N ILE A 48 1.55 -1.12 5.32
CA ILE A 48 1.84 -0.49 4.03
C ILE A 48 1.69 -1.52 2.89
N ASN A 49 2.24 -2.73 3.04
CA ASN A 49 2.13 -3.78 2.03
C ASN A 49 0.67 -4.15 1.73
N LYS A 50 -0.19 -4.19 2.76
CA LYS A 50 -1.63 -4.44 2.58
C LYS A 50 -2.30 -3.32 1.80
N VAL A 51 -1.95 -2.05 2.05
CA VAL A 51 -2.47 -0.91 1.29
C VAL A 51 -2.00 -0.96 -0.16
N GLY A 52 -0.72 -1.23 -0.39
CA GLY A 52 -0.16 -1.40 -1.74
C GLY A 52 -0.86 -2.49 -2.54
N THR A 53 -1.09 -3.65 -1.91
CA THR A 53 -1.81 -4.77 -2.54
C THR A 53 -3.24 -4.39 -2.95
N LEU A 54 -3.94 -3.60 -2.14
CA LEU A 54 -5.29 -3.13 -2.48
C LEU A 54 -5.29 -2.16 -3.66
N ILE A 55 -4.34 -1.23 -3.70
CA ILE A 55 -4.19 -0.28 -4.82
C ILE A 55 -3.86 -1.05 -6.09
N LEU A 56 -2.91 -1.98 -6.02
CA LEU A 56 -2.51 -2.82 -7.13
C LEU A 56 -3.69 -3.64 -7.67
N LYS A 57 -4.48 -4.26 -6.78
CA LYS A 57 -5.68 -5.01 -7.17
C LYS A 57 -6.69 -4.12 -7.91
N ASN A 58 -6.93 -2.90 -7.42
CA ASN A 58 -7.83 -1.96 -8.10
C ASN A 58 -7.29 -1.61 -9.49
N PHE A 59 -5.99 -1.30 -9.61
CA PHE A 59 -5.36 -0.97 -10.89
C PHE A 59 -5.43 -2.13 -11.89
N ALA A 60 -5.13 -3.37 -11.44
CA ALA A 60 -5.24 -4.56 -12.27
C ALA A 60 -6.68 -4.80 -12.75
N GLN A 61 -7.68 -4.64 -11.88
CA GLN A 61 -9.08 -4.75 -12.26
C GLN A 61 -9.51 -3.67 -13.26
N GLU A 62 -9.07 -2.43 -13.08
CA GLU A 62 -9.37 -1.34 -14.02
C GLU A 62 -8.71 -1.53 -15.40
N CYS A 63 -7.52 -2.15 -15.45
CA CYS A 63 -6.83 -2.44 -16.70
C CYS A 63 -7.40 -3.68 -17.41
N MET A 64 -7.77 -4.75 -16.68
CA MET A 64 -8.19 -6.02 -17.28
C MET A 64 -9.69 -6.11 -17.64
N ILE A 65 -10.53 -5.18 -17.18
CA ILE A 65 -11.99 -5.20 -17.43
C ILE A 65 -12.36 -4.50 -18.76
N LYS A 66 -11.38 -4.00 -19.53
CA LYS A 66 -11.64 -3.49 -20.89
C LYS A 66 -11.39 -4.62 -21.89
N GLU A 67 -12.46 -5.13 -22.50
CA GLU A 67 -12.47 -6.34 -23.33
C GLU A 67 -11.81 -6.22 -24.72
N ASP A 68 -11.05 -5.16 -25.02
CA ASP A 68 -10.36 -5.01 -26.31
C ASP A 68 -8.98 -4.35 -26.13
N ALA A 69 -7.95 -5.17 -25.95
CA ALA A 69 -6.61 -4.68 -25.68
C ALA A 69 -5.93 -4.05 -26.91
N THR A 70 -5.72 -2.73 -26.83
CA THR A 70 -4.87 -1.98 -27.77
C THR A 70 -3.43 -1.90 -27.24
N ILE A 71 -2.48 -1.41 -28.05
CA ILE A 71 -1.06 -1.17 -27.67
C ILE A 71 -0.92 -0.35 -26.37
N GLU A 72 -1.95 0.43 -26.02
CA GLU A 72 -2.00 1.22 -24.77
C GLU A 72 -2.22 0.36 -23.50
N GLU A 73 -2.69 -0.88 -23.65
CA GLU A 73 -2.87 -1.83 -22.54
C GLU A 73 -1.61 -2.61 -22.20
N GLU A 74 -0.72 -2.87 -23.16
CA GLU A 74 0.62 -3.44 -22.90
C GLU A 74 1.44 -2.53 -21.99
N ALA A 75 1.40 -1.21 -22.22
CA ALA A 75 2.07 -0.22 -21.35
C ALA A 75 1.52 -0.21 -19.91
N LYS A 76 0.22 -0.47 -19.72
CA LYS A 76 -0.41 -0.59 -18.38
C LYS A 76 -0.04 -1.89 -17.68
N ILE A 77 0.15 -2.96 -18.43
CA ILE A 77 0.66 -4.23 -17.88
C ILE A 77 2.11 -4.05 -17.43
N ASP A 78 2.94 -3.34 -18.20
CA ASP A 78 4.31 -3.00 -17.78
C ASP A 78 4.33 -2.09 -16.53
N GLU A 79 3.41 -1.13 -16.43
CA GLU A 79 3.24 -0.31 -15.22
C GLU A 79 2.82 -1.15 -14.01
N LEU A 80 1.92 -2.12 -14.22
CA LEU A 80 1.51 -3.10 -13.19
C LEU A 80 2.69 -3.94 -12.72
N LEU A 81 3.47 -4.50 -13.66
CA LEU A 81 4.64 -5.35 -13.39
C LEU A 81 5.77 -4.56 -12.70
N SER A 82 6.01 -3.31 -13.11
CA SER A 82 6.95 -2.40 -12.47
C SER A 82 6.53 -2.08 -11.03
N THR A 83 5.25 -1.75 -10.82
CA THR A 83 4.70 -1.48 -9.48
C THR A 83 4.79 -2.70 -8.57
N LEU A 84 4.48 -3.90 -9.10
CA LEU A 84 4.68 -5.18 -8.40
C LEU A 84 6.14 -5.40 -7.99
N THR A 85 7.07 -5.17 -8.91
CA THR A 85 8.51 -5.37 -8.69
C THR A 85 9.06 -4.38 -7.66
N MET A 86 8.55 -3.15 -7.63
CA MET A 86 8.91 -2.14 -6.62
C MET A 86 8.35 -2.48 -5.23
N PHE A 87 7.17 -3.08 -5.15
CA PHE A 87 6.53 -3.46 -3.86
C PHE A 87 7.06 -4.77 -3.26
N MET A 88 7.62 -5.65 -4.08
CA MET A 88 8.14 -6.96 -3.66
C MET A 88 9.60 -6.93 -3.17
N LYS A 89 10.32 -5.81 -3.36
CA LYS A 89 11.64 -5.57 -2.78
C LYS A 89 11.52 -4.97 -1.39
#